data_AF-A0A959GZ63-F1
#
_entry.id   AF-A0A959GZ63-F1
#
_cell.length_a   1.000
_cell.length_b   1.000
_cell.length_c   1.000
_cell.angle_alpha   90.00
_cell.angle_beta   90.00
_cell.angle_gamma   90.00
#
_symmetry.space_group_name_H-M   'P 1'
#
loop_
_entity.id
_entity.type
_entity.pdbx_description
1 polymer ?
#
loop_
_entity_poly.entity_id
_entity_poly.type
_entity_poly.pdbx_seq_one_letter_code
_entity_poly.pdbx_strand_id
1 'polypeptide(L)'
;GADDYLTKPFNLEELLLRVSKLVRRSQRVKGEALEMFEFGNNKVNFETFEATTFRGEQQMLTKKEAMLLKLLVERKNEVVSRNQILQAVWGYDVFPSTRTIDNFILAFRKYFEKDPKNPVFFHSIRGVGYKFTM
;
A
#
# COMPACT_ATOMS: atom_id res chain seq x y z
N GLY A 1 -0.27 2.85 48.59
CA GLY A 1 -0.87 3.37 47.35
C GLY A 1 -0.34 2.52 46.23
N ALA A 2 -1.12 1.55 45.82
CA ALA A 2 -0.83 0.67 44.71
C ALA A 2 -1.39 1.32 43.45
N ASP A 3 -0.55 1.44 42.43
CA ASP A 3 -0.88 0.99 41.09
C ASP A 3 0.44 0.83 40.33
N ASP A 4 0.97 -0.39 40.45
CA ASP A 4 1.87 -0.99 39.49
C ASP A 4 1.25 -0.91 38.09
N TYR A 5 2.02 -0.49 37.09
CA TYR A 5 2.11 -1.31 35.87
C TYR A 5 3.51 -1.21 35.29
N LEU A 6 4.23 -2.32 35.47
CA LEU A 6 5.55 -2.63 34.94
C LEU A 6 5.59 -2.70 33.41
N THR A 7 6.69 -2.16 32.87
CA THR A 7 7.53 -2.70 31.77
C THR A 7 6.92 -2.99 30.38
N LYS A 8 7.44 -2.32 29.35
CA LYS A 8 8.52 -2.85 28.47
C LYS A 8 8.87 -1.84 27.36
N PRO A 9 10.15 -1.72 26.96
CA PRO A 9 10.53 -1.02 25.74
C PRO A 9 10.32 -1.95 24.53
N PHE A 10 9.60 -1.49 23.50
CA PHE A 10 9.71 -2.11 22.18
C PHE A 10 10.83 -1.37 21.45
N ASN A 11 11.89 -2.10 21.14
CA ASN A 11 13.07 -1.60 20.45
C ASN A 11 12.69 -1.23 19.00
N LEU A 12 12.19 -0.01 18.79
CA LEU A 12 11.77 0.52 17.49
C LEU A 12 12.92 0.44 16.47
N GLU A 13 14.16 0.54 16.92
CA GLU A 13 15.35 0.36 16.10
C GLU A 13 15.48 -1.07 15.56
N GLU A 14 15.16 -2.11 16.35
CA GLU A 14 15.23 -3.49 15.88
C GLU A 14 14.18 -3.79 14.79
N LEU A 15 12.98 -3.20 14.93
CA LEU A 15 11.93 -3.29 13.91
C LEU A 15 12.39 -2.60 12.61
N LEU A 16 12.95 -1.39 12.70
CA LEU A 16 13.48 -0.65 11.55
C LEU A 16 14.66 -1.39 10.89
N LEU A 17 15.51 -2.05 11.67
CA LEU A 17 16.63 -2.86 11.16
C LEU A 17 16.15 -4.15 10.48
N ARG A 18 15.07 -4.80 10.94
CA ARG A 18 14.47 -5.94 10.24
C ARG A 18 13.74 -5.51 8.96
N VAL A 19 13.03 -4.39 8.99
CA VAL A 19 12.36 -3.81 7.80
C VAL A 19 13.38 -3.42 6.74
N SER A 20 14.49 -2.78 7.10
CA SER A 20 15.56 -2.44 6.14
C SER A 20 16.28 -3.68 5.58
N LYS A 21 16.47 -4.75 6.38
CA LYS A 21 17.00 -6.04 5.91
C LYS A 21 16.07 -6.75 4.92
N LEU A 22 14.74 -6.63 5.09
CA LEU A 22 13.75 -7.16 4.13
C LEU A 22 13.73 -6.35 2.83
N VAL A 23 13.79 -5.02 2.91
CA VAL A 23 13.86 -4.13 1.73
C VAL A 23 15.11 -4.41 0.88
N ARG A 24 16.25 -4.74 1.50
CA ARG A 24 17.48 -5.13 0.76
C ARG A 24 17.37 -6.49 0.05
N ARG A 25 16.45 -7.38 0.48
CA ARG A 25 16.24 -8.67 -0.18
C ARG A 25 15.27 -8.59 -1.37
N SER A 26 14.42 -7.56 -1.40
CA SER A 26 13.47 -7.27 -2.50
C SER A 26 14.17 -6.70 -3.76
N GLN A 27 15.35 -6.07 -3.64
CA GLN A 27 16.12 -5.65 -4.82
C GLN A 27 16.71 -6.80 -5.66
N ARG A 28 16.52 -8.06 -5.24
CA ARG A 28 17.00 -9.23 -5.99
C ARG A 28 16.01 -9.76 -7.03
N VAL A 29 14.84 -9.15 -7.21
CA VAL A 29 13.92 -9.45 -8.32
C VAL A 29 13.89 -8.25 -9.28
N LYS A 30 15.03 -7.95 -9.89
CA LYS A 30 15.05 -7.32 -11.22
C LYS A 30 14.78 -8.44 -12.21
N GLY A 31 13.55 -8.54 -12.69
CA GLY A 31 13.16 -9.47 -13.75
C GLY A 31 11.66 -9.44 -13.92
N GLU A 32 11.22 -8.75 -14.98
CA GLU A 32 9.83 -8.47 -15.38
C GLU A 32 9.16 -7.31 -14.61
N ALA A 33 8.83 -6.25 -15.35
CA ALA A 33 8.01 -5.18 -14.83
C ALA A 33 6.61 -5.74 -14.59
N LEU A 34 5.99 -5.45 -13.43
CA LEU A 34 4.61 -5.87 -13.19
C LEU A 34 3.67 -5.10 -14.13
N GLU A 35 3.28 -5.72 -15.23
CA GLU A 35 2.42 -5.15 -16.28
C GLU A 35 0.95 -5.40 -15.97
N MET A 36 0.58 -6.62 -15.58
CA MET A 36 -0.77 -6.99 -15.17
C MET A 36 -0.78 -7.64 -13.79
N PHE A 37 -1.85 -7.43 -13.04
CA PHE A 37 -2.04 -8.02 -11.73
C PHE A 37 -3.51 -8.33 -11.44
N GLU A 38 -3.75 -9.50 -10.85
CA GLU A 38 -5.08 -9.96 -10.48
C GLU A 38 -5.16 -10.26 -8.98
N PHE A 39 -6.27 -9.88 -8.35
CA PHE A 39 -6.53 -10.15 -6.93
C PHE A 39 -8.03 -10.20 -6.65
N GLY A 40 -8.48 -11.27 -5.98
CA GLY A 40 -9.90 -11.58 -5.91
C GLY A 40 -10.47 -11.75 -7.32
N ASN A 41 -11.51 -10.96 -7.65
CA ASN A 41 -12.07 -10.87 -9.00
C ASN A 41 -11.69 -9.56 -9.71
N ASN A 42 -10.70 -8.82 -9.18
CA ASN A 42 -10.22 -7.58 -9.78
C ASN A 42 -9.03 -7.87 -10.70
N LYS A 43 -8.90 -7.09 -11.77
CA LYS A 43 -7.76 -7.12 -12.69
C LYS A 43 -7.26 -5.71 -12.94
N VAL A 44 -5.96 -5.52 -13.03
CA VAL A 44 -5.34 -4.21 -13.32
C VAL A 44 -4.23 -4.39 -14.34
N ASN A 45 -4.25 -3.55 -15.37
CA ASN A 45 -3.16 -3.36 -16.31
C ASN A 45 -2.46 -2.03 -16.00
N PHE A 46 -1.22 -2.10 -15.55
CA PHE A 46 -0.41 -0.94 -15.18
C PHE A 46 0.22 -0.21 -16.38
N GLU A 47 0.20 -0.79 -17.57
CA GLU A 47 0.64 -0.13 -18.81
C GLU A 47 -0.49 0.72 -19.41
N THR A 48 -1.70 0.16 -19.50
CA THR A 48 -2.87 0.87 -20.06
C THR A 48 -3.61 1.70 -19.00
N PHE A 49 -3.30 1.50 -17.72
CA PHE A 49 -3.99 2.07 -16.56
C PHE A 49 -5.46 1.64 -16.44
N GLU A 50 -5.85 0.58 -17.13
CA GLU A 50 -7.20 0.03 -17.06
C GLU A 50 -7.32 -0.99 -15.93
N ALA A 51 -8.44 -0.93 -15.22
CA ALA A 51 -8.77 -1.88 -14.18
C ALA A 51 -10.19 -2.43 -14.40
N THR A 52 -10.36 -3.73 -14.20
CA THR A 52 -11.67 -4.36 -14.11
C THR A 52 -11.98 -4.65 -12.65
N THR A 53 -13.08 -4.12 -12.13
CA THR A 53 -13.51 -4.34 -10.75
C THR A 53 -14.10 -5.75 -10.57
N PHE A 54 -14.28 -6.17 -9.33
CA PHE A 54 -14.95 -7.44 -8.99
C PHE A 54 -16.39 -7.57 -9.52
N ARG A 55 -17.00 -6.46 -9.94
CA ARG A 55 -18.33 -6.41 -10.59
C ARG A 55 -18.26 -6.53 -12.12
N GLY A 56 -17.05 -6.58 -12.70
CA GLY A 56 -16.82 -6.55 -14.13
C GLY A 56 -16.83 -5.15 -14.74
N GLU A 57 -16.90 -4.09 -13.92
CA GLU A 57 -16.91 -2.70 -14.39
C GLU A 57 -15.49 -2.26 -14.78
N GLN A 58 -15.37 -1.50 -15.86
CA GLN A 58 -14.10 -0.92 -16.29
C GLN A 58 -13.86 0.41 -15.58
N GLN A 59 -12.66 0.57 -15.02
CA GLN A 59 -12.21 1.76 -14.32
C GLN A 59 -10.86 2.20 -14.89
N MET A 60 -10.79 3.44 -15.37
CA MET A 60 -9.53 4.07 -15.74
C MET A 60 -8.87 4.63 -14.48
N LEU A 61 -7.62 4.22 -14.23
CA LEU A 61 -6.80 4.75 -13.15
C LEU A 61 -5.99 5.95 -13.65
N THR A 62 -5.83 6.96 -12.79
CA THR A 62 -4.83 7.98 -13.04
C THR A 62 -3.42 7.40 -12.90
N LYS A 63 -2.42 8.05 -13.51
CA LYS A 63 -1.02 7.63 -13.38
C LYS A 63 -0.57 7.47 -11.92
N LYS A 64 -0.97 8.38 -11.03
CA LYS A 64 -0.59 8.34 -9.61
C LYS A 64 -1.31 7.22 -8.85
N GLU A 65 -2.57 6.94 -9.18
CA GLU A 65 -3.29 5.78 -8.64
C GLU A 65 -2.63 4.47 -9.06
N ALA A 66 -2.34 4.31 -10.35
CA ALA A 66 -1.67 3.12 -10.87
C ALA A 66 -0.29 2.92 -10.20
N MET A 67 0.51 3.99 -10.06
CA MET A 67 1.80 3.94 -9.35
C MET A 67 1.67 3.54 -7.88
N LEU A 68 0.69 4.10 -7.16
CA LEU A 68 0.44 3.75 -5.76
C LEU A 68 0.01 2.29 -5.61
N LEU A 69 -0.93 1.85 -6.44
CA LEU A 69 -1.42 0.47 -6.41
C LEU A 69 -0.28 -0.50 -6.72
N LYS A 70 0.51 -0.21 -7.76
CA LYS A 70 1.69 -1.00 -8.12
C LYS A 70 2.67 -1.12 -6.95
N LEU A 71 3.01 -0.01 -6.30
CA LEU A 71 3.89 0.00 -5.13
C LEU A 71 3.37 -0.90 -3.99
N LEU A 72 2.08 -0.83 -3.69
CA LEU A 72 1.47 -1.63 -2.62
C LEU A 72 1.44 -3.12 -2.97
N VAL A 73 1.15 -3.44 -4.23
CA VAL A 73 1.09 -4.81 -4.75
C VAL A 73 2.48 -5.44 -4.79
N GLU A 74 3.49 -4.74 -5.29
CA GLU A 74 4.88 -5.20 -5.31
C GLU A 74 5.43 -5.43 -3.90
N ARG A 75 4.90 -4.71 -2.91
CA ARG A 75 5.17 -4.89 -1.48
C ARG A 75 4.04 -5.59 -0.74
N LYS A 76 3.39 -6.57 -1.39
CA LYS A 76 2.32 -7.38 -0.79
C LYS A 76 2.74 -7.90 0.60
N ASN A 77 1.80 -7.83 1.54
CA ASN A 77 1.96 -8.23 2.93
C ASN A 77 2.93 -7.37 3.76
N GLU A 78 3.51 -6.32 3.19
CA GLU A 78 4.35 -5.37 3.92
C GLU A 78 3.57 -4.10 4.25
N VAL A 79 3.93 -3.46 5.37
CA VAL A 79 3.40 -2.14 5.71
C VAL A 79 4.24 -1.08 4.99
N VAL A 80 3.60 -0.29 4.14
CA VAL A 80 4.22 0.83 3.45
C VAL A 80 3.79 2.12 4.14
N SER A 81 4.76 2.85 4.69
CA SER A 81 4.48 4.11 5.40
C SER A 81 4.02 5.20 4.44
N ARG A 82 3.27 6.18 4.96
CA ARG A 82 2.83 7.34 4.15
C ARG A 82 4.00 8.10 3.53
N ASN A 83 5.10 8.26 4.26
CA ASN A 83 6.29 8.94 3.75
C ASN A 83 6.96 8.16 2.61
N GLN A 84 7.04 6.83 2.71
CA GLN A 84 7.54 6.00 1.62
C GLN A 84 6.65 6.09 0.38
N ILE A 85 5.32 6.13 0.57
CA ILE A 85 4.37 6.31 -0.53
C ILE A 85 4.56 7.68 -1.19
N LEU A 86 4.62 8.76 -0.40
CA LEU A 86 4.85 10.11 -0.91
C LEU A 86 6.13 10.17 -1.74
N GLN A 87 7.24 9.67 -1.19
CA GLN A 87 8.53 9.67 -1.85
C GLN A 87 8.50 8.86 -3.16
N ALA A 88 7.92 7.66 -3.15
CA ALA A 88 7.91 6.78 -4.32
C ALA A 88 6.97 7.26 -5.43
N VAL A 89 5.84 7.85 -5.08
CA VAL A 89 4.78 8.21 -6.05
C VAL A 89 4.85 9.68 -6.46
N TRP A 90 5.21 10.60 -5.56
CA TRP A 90 5.29 12.04 -5.84
C TRP A 90 6.71 12.61 -5.94
N GLY A 91 7.71 11.93 -5.38
CA GLY A 91 9.08 12.45 -5.33
C GLY A 91 9.29 13.46 -4.21
N TYR A 92 10.46 14.11 -4.21
CA TYR A 92 10.85 15.10 -3.18
C TYR A 92 10.36 16.52 -3.47
N ASP A 93 10.00 16.81 -4.72
CA ASP A 93 9.73 18.18 -5.21
C ASP A 93 8.25 18.60 -5.08
N VAL A 94 7.40 17.72 -4.54
CA VAL A 94 5.98 17.99 -4.34
C VAL A 94 5.63 17.56 -2.92
N PHE A 95 4.97 18.45 -2.17
CA PHE A 95 4.43 18.16 -0.84
C PHE A 95 2.91 17.98 -0.89
N PRO A 96 2.37 16.90 -1.49
CA PRO A 96 0.98 16.58 -1.21
C PRO A 96 0.86 16.24 0.27
N SER A 97 -0.25 16.67 0.87
CA SER A 97 -0.59 16.22 2.21
C SER A 97 -0.74 14.69 2.24
N THR A 98 -0.46 14.07 3.39
CA THR A 98 -0.74 12.65 3.64
C THR A 98 -2.20 12.27 3.34
N ARG A 99 -3.11 13.23 3.41
CA ARG A 99 -4.54 13.08 3.10
C ARG A 99 -4.79 12.75 1.62
N THR A 100 -3.90 13.11 0.70
CA THR A 100 -4.00 12.70 -0.71
C THR A 100 -3.85 11.19 -0.85
N ILE A 101 -2.94 10.57 -0.08
CA ILE A 101 -2.79 9.11 -0.05
C ILE A 101 -4.07 8.48 0.50
N ASP A 102 -4.58 9.02 1.61
CA ASP A 102 -5.78 8.49 2.24
C ASP A 102 -7.00 8.52 1.27
N ASN A 103 -7.11 9.56 0.43
CA ASN A 103 -8.15 9.65 -0.60
C ASN A 103 -8.01 8.58 -1.69
N PHE A 104 -6.79 8.28 -2.15
CA PHE A 104 -6.57 7.21 -3.14
C PHE A 104 -6.88 5.85 -2.54
N ILE A 105 -6.52 5.59 -1.28
CA ILE A 105 -6.91 4.35 -0.61
C ILE A 105 -8.43 4.25 -0.49
N LEU A 106 -9.12 5.35 -0.19
CA LEU A 106 -10.58 5.38 -0.18
C LEU A 106 -11.17 5.06 -1.56
N ALA A 107 -10.58 5.58 -2.64
CA ALA A 107 -10.98 5.27 -4.01
C ALA A 107 -10.76 3.78 -4.32
N PHE A 108 -9.59 3.23 -4.00
CA PHE A 108 -9.30 1.81 -4.19
C PHE A 108 -10.28 0.90 -3.47
N ARG A 109 -10.66 1.26 -2.24
CA ARG A 109 -11.68 0.50 -1.51
C ARG A 109 -13.03 0.54 -2.23
N LYS A 110 -13.43 1.67 -2.80
CA LYS A 110 -14.66 1.75 -3.59
C LYS A 110 -14.60 0.92 -4.86
N TYR A 111 -13.45 0.88 -5.53
CA TYR A 111 -13.28 0.16 -6.79
C TYR A 111 -13.14 -1.35 -6.60
N PHE A 112 -12.38 -1.78 -5.60
CA PHE A 112 -11.85 -3.14 -5.55
C PHE A 112 -12.33 -3.96 -4.36
N GLU A 113 -12.97 -3.34 -3.36
CA GLU A 113 -13.54 -4.04 -2.20
C GLU A 113 -15.03 -4.26 -2.37
N LYS A 114 -15.52 -5.44 -1.98
CA LYS A 114 -16.96 -5.72 -1.92
C LYS A 114 -17.66 -4.83 -0.90
N ASP A 115 -17.02 -4.61 0.25
CA ASP A 115 -17.45 -3.66 1.27
C ASP A 115 -16.29 -2.70 1.63
N PRO A 116 -16.34 -1.44 1.17
CA PRO A 116 -15.31 -0.45 1.46
C PRO A 116 -15.09 -0.16 2.96
N LYS A 117 -16.08 -0.45 3.82
CA LYS A 117 -15.97 -0.26 5.28
C LYS A 117 -15.22 -1.40 5.96
N ASN A 118 -15.24 -2.60 5.38
CA ASN A 118 -14.57 -3.79 5.86
C ASN A 118 -13.62 -4.33 4.78
N PRO A 119 -12.51 -3.61 4.50
CA PRO A 119 -11.61 -3.94 3.39
C PRO A 119 -10.85 -5.25 3.63
N VAL A 120 -10.74 -6.09 2.60
CA VAL A 120 -10.01 -7.36 2.61
C VAL A 120 -8.60 -7.19 2.03
N PHE A 121 -8.42 -6.28 1.07
CA PHE A 121 -7.16 -6.06 0.37
C PHE A 121 -6.40 -4.85 0.90
N PHE A 122 -7.08 -3.72 1.16
CA PHE A 122 -6.44 -2.44 1.51
C PHE A 122 -6.58 -2.09 2.99
N HIS A 123 -5.55 -2.39 3.79
CA HIS A 123 -5.58 -2.24 5.24
C HIS A 123 -4.95 -0.93 5.71
N SER A 124 -5.66 -0.22 6.59
CA SER A 124 -5.12 0.95 7.29
C SER A 124 -4.32 0.51 8.51
N ILE A 125 -3.04 0.89 8.58
CA ILE A 125 -2.22 0.74 9.78
C ILE A 125 -2.13 2.09 10.48
N ARG A 126 -2.86 2.22 11.60
CA ARG A 126 -3.01 3.48 12.33
C ARG A 126 -1.64 4.07 12.70
N GLY A 127 -1.43 5.34 12.38
CA GLY A 127 -0.17 6.06 12.65
C GLY A 127 1.00 5.70 11.75
N VAL A 128 0.88 4.70 10.86
CA VAL A 128 2.02 4.22 10.04
C VAL A 128 1.75 4.42 8.55
N GLY A 129 0.71 3.79 8.02
CA GLY A 129 0.50 3.75 6.58
C GLY A 129 -0.51 2.71 6.17
N TYR A 130 -0.19 2.00 5.09
CA TYR A 130 -1.09 1.08 4.42
C TYR A 130 -0.41 -0.25 4.14
N LYS A 131 -1.22 -1.31 4.11
CA LYS A 131 -0.77 -2.66 3.78
C LYS A 131 -1.74 -3.25 2.76
N PHE A 132 -1.20 -3.86 1.72
CA PHE A 132 -1.97 -4.66 0.78
C PHE A 132 -1.86 -6.15 1.12
N THR A 133 -2.98 -6.87 1.08
CA THR A 133 -3.04 -8.34 1.26
C THR A 133 -3.90 -8.97 0.17
N MET A 134 -3.80 -10.29 0.00
CA MET A 134 -4.70 -11.08 -0.85
C MET A 134 -5.69 -11.86 0.00
#